data_AF-A0A0L7KU16-F1
#
_entry.id   AF-A0A0L7KU16-F1
#
_cell.length_a   1.000
_cell.length_b   1.000
_cell.length_c   1.000
_cell.angle_alpha   90.00
_cell.angle_beta   90.00
_cell.angle_gamma   90.00
#
_symmetry.space_group_name_H-M   'P 1'
#
loop_
_entity.id
_entity.type
_entity.pdbx_description
1 polymer ?
#
loop_
_entity_poly.entity_id
_entity_poly.type
_entity_poly.pdbx_seq_one_letter_code
_entity_poly.pdbx_strand_id
1 'polypeptide(L)' 'MDAPPVESLIMALEQLHSLSALDSEGLLTRLDRRILIMSVALQCSDEILTIVSMLSVQNVFYRPK' A
#
# COMPACT_ATOMS: atom_id res chain seq x y z
N MET A 1 -12.11 -17.32 13.89
CA MET A 1 -11.35 -16.87 12.71
C MET A 1 -12.15 -17.34 11.51
N ASP A 2 -13.13 -16.56 11.10
CA ASP A 2 -13.96 -16.91 9.95
C ASP A 2 -13.22 -16.50 8.68
N ALA A 3 -13.10 -17.44 7.73
CA ALA A 3 -12.43 -17.16 6.48
C ALA A 3 -13.23 -16.09 5.71
N PRO A 4 -12.56 -15.06 5.17
CA PRO A 4 -13.23 -14.09 4.31
C PRO A 4 -13.80 -14.79 3.08
N PRO A 5 -14.85 -14.22 2.45
CA PRO A 5 -15.42 -14.79 1.24
C PRO A 5 -14.38 -14.84 0.12
N VAL A 6 -14.45 -15.90 -0.68
CA VAL A 6 -13.48 -16.19 -1.76
C VAL A 6 -13.38 -15.02 -2.74
N GLU A 7 -14.49 -14.34 -3.03
CA GLU A 7 -14.54 -13.18 -3.89
C GLU A 7 -13.69 -12.01 -3.37
N SER A 8 -13.67 -11.75 -2.05
CA SER A 8 -12.80 -10.73 -1.46
C SER A 8 -11.33 -11.10 -1.56
N LEU A 9 -10.99 -12.39 -1.50
CA LEU A 9 -9.62 -12.87 -1.71
C LEU A 9 -9.20 -12.68 -3.17
N ILE A 10 -10.07 -12.98 -4.13
CA ILE A 10 -9.81 -12.77 -5.56
C ILE A 10 -9.58 -11.29 -5.85
N MET A 11 -10.45 -10.41 -5.36
CA MET A 11 -10.28 -8.96 -5.52
C MET A 11 -8.97 -8.46 -4.91
N ALA A 12 -8.57 -8.96 -3.74
CA ALA A 12 -7.31 -8.58 -3.13
C ALA A 12 -6.09 -9.04 -3.96
N LEU A 13 -6.15 -10.23 -4.56
CA LEU A 13 -5.10 -10.74 -5.46
C LEU A 13 -5.01 -9.92 -6.75
N GLU A 14 -6.14 -9.56 -7.36
CA GLU A 14 -6.18 -8.70 -8.53
C GLU A 14 -5.61 -7.31 -8.22
N GLN A 15 -5.94 -6.75 -7.05
CA GLN A 15 -5.36 -5.49 -6.58
C GLN A 15 -3.84 -5.60 -6.43
N LEU A 16 -3.33 -6.66 -5.80
CA LEU A 16 -1.89 -6.90 -5.67
C LEU A 16 -1.20 -7.07 -7.02
N HIS A 17 -1.83 -7.78 -7.97
CA HIS A 17 -1.31 -7.93 -9.32
C HIS A 17 -1.28 -6.59 -10.08
N SER A 18 -2.33 -5.76 -9.97
CA SER A 18 -2.37 -4.42 -10.56
C SER A 18 -1.30 -3.48 -10.00
N LEU A 19 -0.96 -3.63 -8.72
CA LEU A 19 0.14 -2.93 -8.05
C LEU A 19 1.52 -3.52 -8.42
N SER A 20 1.53 -4.55 -9.27
CA SER A 20 2.66 -5.40 -9.66
C SER A 20 3.32 -6.13 -8.50
N ALA A 21 2.69 -6.24 -7.33
CA ALA A 21 3.24 -6.99 -6.20
C ALA A 21 3.26 -8.50 -6.47
N LEU A 22 2.44 -8.96 -7.42
CA LEU A 22 2.42 -10.33 -7.92
C LEU A 22 2.76 -10.34 -9.42
N ASP A 23 3.51 -11.35 -9.86
CA ASP A 23 3.75 -11.60 -11.28
C ASP A 23 2.58 -12.36 -11.92
N SER A 24 2.70 -12.71 -13.20
CA SER A 24 1.69 -13.48 -13.94
C SER A 24 1.50 -14.89 -13.40
N GLU A 25 2.46 -15.41 -12.63
CA GLU A 25 2.43 -16.74 -12.01
C GLU A 25 1.90 -16.68 -10.57
N GLY A 26 1.52 -15.49 -10.07
CA GLY A 26 1.05 -15.30 -8.70
C GLY A 26 2.17 -15.35 -7.65
N LEU A 27 3.44 -15.28 -8.06
CA LEU A 27 4.57 -15.16 -7.16
C LEU A 27 4.81 -13.70 -6.79
N LEU A 28 5.34 -13.49 -5.59
CA LEU A 28 5.80 -12.17 -5.18
C LEU A 28 6.92 -11.75 -6.11
N THR A 29 6.69 -10.68 -6.87
CA THR A 29 7.75 -10.03 -7.62
C THR A 29 8.79 -9.50 -6.63
N ARG A 30 10.01 -9.23 -7.11
CA ARG A 30 10.96 -8.36 -6.40
C ARG A 30 10.48 -6.91 -6.38
N LEU A 31 9.18 -6.67 -6.16
CA LEU A 31 8.68 -5.32 -6.04
C LEU A 31 9.14 -4.74 -4.72
N ASP A 32 9.90 -3.68 -4.89
CA ASP A 32 10.15 -2.70 -3.87
C ASP A 32 8.83 -2.04 -3.47
N ARG A 33 8.56 -1.97 -2.15
CA ARG A 33 7.43 -1.24 -1.56
C ARG A 33 7.37 0.17 -2.18
N ARG A 34 6.47 0.37 -3.15
CA ARG A 34 6.61 1.41 -4.18
C ARG A 34 6.80 2.81 -3.62
N ILE A 35 6.07 3.21 -2.59
CA ILE A 35 6.14 4.62 -2.14
C ILE A 35 7.40 4.91 -1.32
N LEU A 36 7.74 4.07 -0.35
CA LEU A 36 8.88 4.29 0.55
C LEU A 36 10.23 3.96 -0.09
N ILE A 37 10.28 3.04 -1.05
CA ILE A 37 11.54 2.69 -1.72
C ILE A 37 11.77 3.58 -2.94
N MET A 38 10.73 3.98 -3.69
CA MET A 38 10.89 4.98 -4.75
C MET A 38 11.26 6.35 -4.19
N SER A 39 10.82 6.71 -2.97
CA SER A 39 11.23 7.97 -2.35
C SER A 39 12.71 8.03 -2.02
N VAL A 40 13.35 6.89 -1.73
CA VAL A 40 14.82 6.80 -1.60
C VAL A 40 15.50 7.07 -2.95
N ALA A 41 14.99 6.48 -4.05
CA ALA A 41 15.53 6.69 -5.39
C ALA A 41 15.37 8.14 -5.88
N LEU A 42 14.29 8.82 -5.46
CA LEU A 42 13.98 10.20 -5.79
C LEU A 42 14.52 11.21 -4.76
N GLN A 43 15.27 10.74 -3.75
CA GLN A 43 15.84 11.56 -2.66
C GLN A 43 14.81 12.41 -1.89
N CYS A 44 13.57 11.93 -1.76
CA CYS A 44 12.46 12.58 -1.02
C CYS A 44 11.91 11.67 0.09
N SER A 45 12.77 10.85 0.69
CA SER A 45 12.37 9.85 1.69
C SER A 45 11.79 10.47 2.95
N ASP A 46 12.28 11.63 3.38
CA ASP A 46 11.87 12.27 4.64
C ASP A 46 10.45 12.85 4.55
N GLU A 47 10.14 13.53 3.45
CA GLU A 47 8.80 14.07 3.19
C GLU A 47 7.77 12.94 3.05
N ILE A 48 8.14 11.89 2.31
CA ILE A 48 7.26 10.75 2.09
C ILE A 48 7.03 9.95 3.38
N LEU A 49 8.06 9.77 4.22
CA LEU A 49 7.92 9.12 5.53
C LEU A 49 6.97 9.93 6.43
N THR A 50 7.09 11.26 6.41
CA THR A 50 6.22 12.16 7.17
C THR A 50 4.76 12.04 6.71
N ILE A 51 4.51 12.03 5.40
CA ILE A 51 3.16 11.87 4.82
C ILE A 51 2.57 10.50 5.18
N VAL A 52 3.34 9.41 5.03
CA VAL A 52 2.88 8.06 5.37
C VAL A 52 2.57 7.94 6.87
N SER A 53 3.36 8.61 7.71
CA SER A 53 3.10 8.69 9.15
C SER A 53 1.78 9.39 9.46
N MET A 54 1.48 10.51 8.77
CA MET A 54 0.21 11.24 8.91
C MET A 54 -0.99 10.45 8.38
N LEU A 55 -0.83 9.60 7.37
CA LEU A 55 -1.90 8.74 6.84
C LEU A 55 -2.17 7.50 7.70
N SER A 56 -1.21 7.11 8.53
CA SER A 56 -1.33 5.94 9.42
C SER A 56 -2.10 6.23 10.70
N VAL A 57 -2.40 7.50 10.97
CA VAL A 57 -3.23 7.96 12.09
C VAL A 57 -4.61 8.39 11.61
N GLN A 58 -5.56 8.52 12.54
CA GLN A 58 -6.90 9.06 12.21
C GLN A 58 -6.81 10.53 11.75
N ASN A 59 -7.81 10.97 10.99
CA ASN A 59 -7.85 12.32 10.42
C ASN A 59 -7.66 13.39 11.52
N VAL A 60 -6.63 14.22 11.35
CA VAL A 60 -6.21 15.24 12.32
C VAL A 60 -7.03 16.52 12.21
N PHE A 61 -7.77 16.72 11.11
CA PHE A 61 -8.56 17.92 10.89
C PHE A 61 -9.86 17.89 11.68
N TYR A 62 -10.00 18.84 12.61
CA TYR A 62 -11.25 19.09 13.33
C TYR A 62 -12.04 20.22 12.68
N ARG A 63 -13.33 19.99 12.41
CA ARG A 63 -14.28 21.01 11.96
C ARG A 63 -15.29 21.31 13.07
N PRO A 64 -15.29 22.51 13.68
CA PRO A 64 -16.30 22.91 14.65
C PRO A 64 -17.70 22.99 14.01
N LYS A 65 -18.75 22.77 14.81
CA LYS A 65 -20.16 22.99 14.42
C LYS A 65 -20.53 24.46 14.41
#